data_AF-A0A816ZAS3-F1
#
_entry.id   AF-A0A816ZAS3-F1
#
_cell.length_a   1.000
_cell.length_b   1.000
_cell.length_c   1.000
_cell.angle_alpha   90.00
_cell.angle_beta   90.00
_cell.angle_gamma   90.00
#
_symmetry.space_group_name_H-M   'P 1'
#
loop_
_entity.id
_entity.type
_entity.pdbx_description
1 polymer ?
#
loop_
_entity_poly.entity_id
_entity_poly.type
_entity_poly.pdbx_seq_one_letter_code
_entity_poly.pdbx_strand_id
1 'polypeptide(L)' 'DNPLLPEIYYCMAAVYAHLGEIQFAVDHYELTISTARKRLSDDHPDMQRYTFQFQLFKNKLEEAYSNGYLIRK' A
#
# COMPACT_ATOMS: atom_id res chain seq x y z
N ASP A 1 -3.84 -9.35 -18.51
CA ASP A 1 -2.86 -8.56 -17.74
C ASP A 1 -3.03 -7.08 -18.08
N ASN A 2 -3.67 -6.27 -17.22
CA ASN A 2 -3.87 -4.82 -17.44
C ASN A 2 -2.69 -4.01 -16.86
N PRO A 3 -1.89 -3.28 -17.67
CA PRO A 3 -0.70 -2.57 -17.19
C PRO A 3 -1.01 -1.38 -16.28
N LEU A 4 -2.25 -0.86 -16.31
CA LEU A 4 -2.69 0.25 -15.47
C LEU A 4 -3.19 -0.20 -14.10
N LEU A 5 -3.38 -1.52 -13.90
CA LEU A 5 -3.96 -2.05 -12.68
C LEU A 5 -3.15 -1.72 -11.41
N PRO A 6 -1.80 -1.78 -11.40
CA PRO A 6 -1.02 -1.35 -10.24
C PRO A 6 -1.26 0.11 -9.88
N GLU A 7 -1.31 1.01 -10.88
CA GLU A 7 -1.52 2.43 -10.64
C GLU A 7 -2.93 2.74 -10.10
N ILE A 8 -3.95 1.99 -10.54
CA ILE A 8 -5.31 2.11 -10.00
C ILE A 8 -5.32 1.75 -8.50
N TYR A 9 -4.72 0.61 -8.13
CA TYR A 9 -4.64 0.22 -6.72
C TYR A 9 -3.81 1.20 -5.89
N TYR A 10 -2.74 1.76 -6.47
CA TYR A 10 -1.92 2.78 -5.83
C TYR A 10 -2.72 4.05 -5.54
N CYS A 11 -3.49 4.54 -6.51
CA CYS A 11 -4.37 5.69 -6.33
C CYS A 11 -5.43 5.43 -5.26
N MET A 12 -6.04 4.23 -5.24
CA MET A 12 -7.00 3.86 -4.19
C MET A 12 -6.33 3.84 -2.81
N ALA A 13 -5.14 3.26 -2.69
CA ALA A 13 -4.36 3.25 -1.46
C ALA A 13 -4.06 4.67 -0.96
N ALA A 14 -3.69 5.57 -1.86
CA ALA A 14 -3.46 6.99 -1.55
C ALA A 14 -4.74 7.68 -1.06
N VAL A 15 -5.90 7.42 -1.68
CA VAL A 15 -7.18 7.96 -1.23
C VAL A 15 -7.53 7.45 0.17
N TYR A 16 -7.42 6.15 0.44
CA TYR A 16 -7.65 5.60 1.78
C TYR A 16 -6.69 6.17 2.83
N ALA A 17 -5.44 6.34 2.46
CA ALA A 17 -4.44 7.01 3.29
C ALA A 17 -4.85 8.45 3.65
N HIS A 18 -5.38 9.21 2.69
CA HIS A 18 -5.89 10.57 2.93
C HIS A 18 -7.15 10.60 3.80
N LEU A 19 -7.97 9.55 3.75
CA LEU A 19 -9.16 9.39 4.59
C LEU A 19 -8.84 8.89 6.01
N GLY A 20 -7.58 8.54 6.30
CA GLY A 20 -7.18 7.95 7.59
C GLY A 20 -7.57 6.48 7.72
N GLU A 21 -8.03 5.85 6.64
CA GLU A 21 -8.38 4.44 6.58
C GLU A 21 -7.13 3.58 6.38
N ILE A 22 -6.27 3.53 7.41
CA ILE A 22 -4.91 2.99 7.31
C ILE A 22 -4.90 1.50 6.90
N GLN A 23 -5.82 0.67 7.42
CA GLN A 23 -5.89 -0.75 7.06
C GLN A 23 -6.17 -0.92 5.56
N PHE A 24 -7.20 -0.22 5.04
CA PHE A 24 -7.51 -0.26 3.61
C PHE A 24 -6.37 0.27 2.76
N ALA A 25 -5.65 1.30 3.20
CA ALA A 25 -4.47 1.79 2.50
C ALA A 25 -3.38 0.72 2.37
N VAL A 26 -3.05 0.01 3.48
CA VAL A 26 -2.05 -1.06 3.48
C VAL A 26 -2.45 -2.21 2.55
N ASP A 27 -3.70 -2.65 2.61
CA ASP A 27 -4.21 -3.75 1.77
C ASP A 27 -4.09 -3.40 0.27
N HIS A 28 -4.40 -2.16 -0.12
CA HIS A 28 -4.31 -1.72 -1.51
C HIS A 28 -2.87 -1.47 -1.98
N TYR A 29 -1.97 -1.04 -1.10
CA TYR A 29 -0.54 -1.00 -1.41
C TYR A 29 0.03 -2.42 -1.63
N GLU A 30 -0.43 -3.43 -0.89
CA GLU A 30 -0.03 -4.82 -1.12
C GLU A 30 -0.51 -5.34 -2.49
N LEU A 31 -1.76 -5.03 -2.87
CA LEU A 31 -2.29 -5.34 -4.21
C LEU A 31 -1.50 -4.64 -5.32
N THR A 32 -1.11 -3.39 -5.10
CA THR A 32 -0.25 -2.63 -6.02
C THR A 32 1.06 -3.38 -6.28
N ILE A 33 1.76 -3.78 -5.22
CA ILE A 33 3.04 -4.51 -5.31
C ILE A 33 2.85 -5.88 -5.98
N SER A 34 1.83 -6.63 -5.59
CA SER A 34 1.53 -7.96 -6.16
C SER A 34 1.26 -7.91 -7.66
N THR A 35 0.55 -6.88 -8.13
CA THR A 35 0.25 -6.70 -9.56
C THR A 35 1.44 -6.12 -10.33
N ALA A 36 2.20 -5.20 -9.74
CA ALA A 36 3.40 -4.61 -10.34
C ALA A 36 4.53 -5.63 -10.53
N ARG A 37 4.76 -6.52 -9.57
CA ARG A 37 5.83 -7.54 -9.61
C ARG A 37 5.73 -8.50 -10.80
N LYS A 38 4.55 -8.62 -11.42
CA LYS A 38 4.38 -9.42 -12.65
C LYS A 38 5.11 -8.82 -13.86
N ARG A 39 5.51 -7.54 -13.81
CA ARG A 39 6.04 -6.79 -14.95
C ARG A 39 7.26 -5.93 -14.63
N LEU A 40 7.36 -5.45 -13.40
CA LEU A 40 8.44 -4.60 -12.95
C LEU A 40 9.43 -5.43 -12.13
N SER A 41 10.71 -5.23 -12.35
CA SER A 41 11.76 -5.73 -11.47
C SER A 41 11.74 -4.95 -10.14
N ASP A 42 12.33 -5.54 -9.10
CA ASP A 42 12.41 -4.90 -7.78
C ASP A 42 13.21 -3.57 -7.81
N ASP A 43 14.16 -3.43 -8.74
CA ASP A 43 14.95 -2.21 -8.93
C ASP A 43 14.20 -1.09 -9.68
N HIS A 44 13.01 -1.37 -10.23
CA HIS A 44 12.25 -0.37 -10.98
C HIS A 44 11.82 0.80 -10.07
N PRO A 45 11.93 2.07 -10.51
CA PRO A 45 11.58 3.24 -9.69
C PRO A 45 10.16 3.18 -9.11
N ASP A 46 9.18 2.74 -9.92
CA ASP A 46 7.79 2.58 -9.43
C ASP A 46 7.68 1.49 -8.36
N MET A 47 8.44 0.39 -8.47
CA MET A 47 8.44 -0.67 -7.47
C MET A 47 9.03 -0.18 -6.15
N GLN A 48 10.11 0.63 -6.21
CA GLN A 48 10.67 1.32 -5.03
C GLN A 48 9.65 2.27 -4.40
N ARG A 49 8.91 3.04 -5.21
CA ARG A 49 7.86 3.95 -4.73
C ARG A 49 6.73 3.20 -4.03
N TYR A 50 6.22 2.11 -4.63
CA TYR A 50 5.12 1.32 -4.07
C TYR A 50 5.54 0.65 -2.75
N THR A 51 6.73 0.06 -2.71
CA THR A 51 7.26 -0.58 -1.50
C THR A 51 7.55 0.43 -0.40
N PHE A 52 8.07 1.62 -0.71
CA PHE A 52 8.26 2.69 0.27
C PHE A 52 6.94 3.10 0.93
N GLN A 53 5.89 3.36 0.13
CA GLN A 53 4.58 3.74 0.65
C GLN A 53 3.94 2.62 1.48
N PHE A 54 4.03 1.37 1.01
CA PHE A 54 3.55 0.22 1.76
C PHE A 54 4.20 0.13 3.15
N GLN A 55 5.53 0.24 3.25
CA GLN A 55 6.23 0.16 4.53
C GLN A 55 5.87 1.33 5.46
N LEU A 56 5.74 2.54 4.92
CA LEU A 56 5.32 3.71 5.68
C LEU A 56 3.95 3.49 6.34
N PHE A 57 2.97 3.02 5.57
CA PHE A 57 1.61 2.81 6.09
C PHE A 57 1.50 1.57 6.95
N LYS A 58 2.30 0.53 6.68
CA LYS A 58 2.39 -0.64 7.57
C LYS A 58 2.92 -0.25 8.95
N ASN A 59 3.95 0.60 9.02
CA ASN A 59 4.46 1.10 10.31
C ASN A 59 3.42 1.94 11.05
N LYS A 60 2.69 2.82 10.33
CA LYS A 60 1.58 3.59 10.93
C LYS A 60 0.45 2.70 11.43
N LEU A 61 0.16 1.62 10.72
CA LEU A 61 -0.85 0.64 11.12
C LEU A 61 -0.43 -0.08 12.41
N GLU A 62 0.82 -0.53 12.49
CA GLU A 62 1.35 -1.14 13.71
C GLU A 62 1.34 -0.17 14.89
N GLU A 63 1.74 1.10 14.67
CA GLU A 63 1.66 2.14 15.69
C GLU A 63 0.20 2.37 16.15
N ALA A 64 -0.76 2.40 15.21
CA ALA A 64 -2.17 2.53 15.53
C ALA A 64 -2.70 1.37 16.38
N TYR A 65 -2.23 0.14 16.12
CA TYR A 65 -2.53 -1.02 16.96
C TYR A 65 -1.87 -0.93 18.34
N SER A 66 -0.59 -0.57 18.41
CA SER A 66 0.16 -0.43 19.67
C SER A 66 -0.43 0.64 20.58
N ASN A 67 -0.92 1.74 20.01
CA ASN A 67 -1.54 2.84 20.74
C ASN A 67 -3.03 2.60 21.06
N GLY A 68 -3.61 1.48 20.59
CA GLY A 68 -5.02 1.13 20.83
C GLY A 68 -6.04 1.93 20.02
N TYR A 69 -5.61 2.69 19.00
CA TYR A 69 -6.51 3.39 18.08
C TYR A 69 -7.27 2.42 17.17
N LEU A 70 -6.67 1.27 16.89
CA LEU A 70 -7.27 0.17 16.15
C LEU A 70 -7.19 -1.12 16.96
N ILE A 71 -8.12 -2.03 16.71
CA ILE A 71 -8.16 -3.37 17.31
C ILE A 71 -7.85 -4.37 16.20
N ARG A 72 -6.87 -5.24 16.43
CA ARG A 72 -6.58 -6.35 15.51
C ARG A 72 -7.82 -7.25 15.45
N LYS A 73 -8.39 -7.41 14.26
CA LYS A 73 -9.51 -8.33 14.03
C LYS A 73 -9.04 -9.78 14.03
#